data_AF-A0AA96V2G6-F1
#
_entry.id   AF-A0AA96V2G6-F1
#
_cell.length_a   1.000
_cell.length_b   1.000
_cell.length_c   1.000
_cell.angle_alpha   90.00
_cell.angle_beta   90.00
_cell.angle_gamma   90.00
#
_symmetry.space_group_name_H-M   'P 1'
#
loop_
_entity.id
_entity.type
_entity.pdbx_description
1 polymer ?
#
loop_
_entity_poly.entity_id
_entity_poly.type
_entity_poly.pdbx_seq_one_letter_code
_entity_poly.pdbx_strand_id
1 'polypeptide(L)'
;MFAIIRRLQCCDHLPTGVEKSKKSIYRIADSMFRFWYRFIPSNMNAVAGGNGNIVFEKIVEPNLNDYMGGIFERMCIEYLNRANGSDLLPFSFFEIGRWWGSDPKRKMPIEIDIVAFFRPENKALFCECKFKNEPVDTDVLERLVENSLLLDYENRYYCLFSKSGFTNRLKKNSSKDTILIDLKKMYE
;
A
#
# COMPACT_ATOMS: atom_id res chain seq x y z
N MET A 1 -10.78 23.25 18.27
CA MET A 1 -10.55 21.84 18.65
C MET A 1 -11.70 20.89 18.26
N PHE A 2 -12.90 21.38 17.92
CA PHE A 2 -14.06 20.54 17.52
C PHE A 2 -14.11 20.07 16.05
N ALA A 3 -13.23 20.56 15.17
CA ALA A 3 -13.25 20.21 13.74
C ALA A 3 -12.46 18.92 13.38
N ILE A 4 -11.66 18.38 14.30
CA ILE A 4 -10.78 17.22 14.01
C ILE A 4 -11.53 15.89 14.19
N ILE A 5 -12.49 15.82 15.11
CA ILE A 5 -13.17 14.56 15.47
C ILE A 5 -14.00 14.00 14.30
N ARG A 6 -14.56 14.87 13.44
CA ARG A 6 -15.31 14.44 12.23
C ARG A 6 -14.44 13.95 11.06
N ARG A 7 -13.10 14.01 11.18
CA ARG A 7 -12.17 13.65 10.09
C ARG A 7 -11.26 12.48 10.44
N LEU A 8 -11.56 11.79 11.53
CA LEU A 8 -10.86 10.58 11.94
C LEU A 8 -11.52 9.37 11.30
N GLN A 9 -10.77 8.64 10.48
CA GLN A 9 -11.16 7.32 9.98
C GLN A 9 -10.59 6.27 10.93
N CYS A 10 -11.42 5.31 11.35
CA CYS A 10 -10.95 4.13 12.03
C CYS A 10 -10.04 3.37 11.07
N CYS A 11 -8.77 3.22 11.44
CA CYS A 11 -7.93 2.21 10.83
C CYS A 11 -8.18 0.94 11.62
N ASP A 12 -8.80 -0.05 10.99
CA ASP A 12 -8.89 -1.36 11.62
C ASP A 12 -7.48 -1.90 11.78
N HIS A 13 -7.08 -2.09 13.04
CA HIS A 13 -5.76 -2.58 13.44
C HIS A 13 -5.70 -4.10 13.44
N LEU A 14 -6.41 -4.74 12.52
CA LEU A 14 -6.29 -6.17 12.32
C LEU A 14 -5.68 -6.43 10.96
N PRO A 15 -4.73 -7.38 10.89
CA PRO A 15 -4.38 -7.90 9.58
C PRO A 15 -5.66 -8.47 8.98
N THR A 16 -5.87 -8.22 7.69
CA THR A 16 -7.05 -8.71 6.97
C THR A 16 -7.21 -10.21 7.21
N GLY A 17 -8.44 -10.62 7.51
CA GLY A 17 -8.78 -12.00 7.82
C GLY A 17 -8.66 -12.39 9.30
N VAL A 18 -8.51 -11.44 10.21
CA VAL A 18 -8.59 -11.65 11.67
C VAL A 18 -9.81 -10.92 12.26
N GLU A 19 -10.58 -11.59 13.12
CA GLU A 19 -11.91 -11.11 13.56
C GLU A 19 -11.92 -10.24 14.84
N LYS A 20 -10.83 -10.09 15.61
CA LYS A 20 -10.90 -9.41 16.94
C LYS A 20 -9.75 -8.45 17.26
N SER A 21 -10.06 -7.17 17.44
CA SER A 21 -9.22 -6.16 18.12
C SER A 21 -10.04 -5.37 19.15
N LYS A 22 -9.44 -5.11 20.32
CA LYS A 22 -9.97 -4.19 21.35
C LYS A 22 -9.43 -2.76 21.22
N LYS A 23 -8.62 -2.46 20.20
CA LYS A 23 -7.96 -1.17 20.00
C LYS A 23 -8.21 -0.65 18.60
N SER A 24 -8.98 0.43 18.50
CA SER A 24 -9.15 1.24 17.29
C SER A 24 -8.10 2.36 17.31
N ILE A 25 -7.31 2.51 16.25
CA ILE A 25 -6.48 3.72 16.07
C ILE A 25 -7.13 4.53 14.97
N TYR A 26 -7.16 5.83 15.20
CA TYR A 26 -7.75 6.77 14.29
C TYR A 26 -6.66 7.45 13.47
N ARG A 27 -6.88 7.61 12.17
CA ARG A 27 -6.04 8.45 11.31
C ARG A 27 -6.89 9.56 10.69
N ILE A 28 -6.30 10.73 10.49
CA ILE A 28 -6.93 11.81 9.73
C ILE A 28 -7.24 11.27 8.33
N ALA A 29 -8.48 11.22 7.85
CA ALA A 29 -8.82 10.59 6.56
C ALA A 29 -8.16 11.31 5.37
N ASP A 30 -8.20 12.63 5.44
CA ASP A 30 -7.83 13.56 4.39
C ASP A 30 -6.31 13.71 4.23
N SER A 31 -5.84 13.52 3.01
CA SER A 31 -4.42 13.58 2.67
C SER A 31 -3.86 14.99 2.86
N MET A 32 -4.58 16.05 2.47
CA MET A 32 -4.14 17.44 2.62
C MET A 32 -3.89 17.78 4.10
N PHE A 33 -4.79 17.39 5.01
CA PHE A 33 -4.57 17.60 6.44
C PHE A 33 -3.40 16.78 6.98
N ARG A 34 -3.24 15.52 6.56
CA ARG A 34 -2.05 14.72 6.94
C ARG A 34 -0.75 15.40 6.49
N PHE A 35 -0.73 15.93 5.27
CA PHE A 35 0.41 16.67 4.75
C PHE A 35 0.69 17.90 5.61
N TRP A 36 -0.34 18.70 5.86
CA TRP A 36 -0.24 19.91 6.66
C TRP A 36 0.34 19.59 8.04
N TYR A 37 -0.26 18.66 8.79
CA TYR A 37 0.21 18.30 10.14
C TYR A 37 1.61 17.69 10.16
N ARG A 38 2.05 17.03 9.08
CA ARG A 38 3.39 16.45 8.98
C ARG A 38 4.47 17.50 8.74
N PHE A 39 4.20 18.49 7.87
CA PHE A 39 5.27 19.36 7.35
C PHE A 39 5.16 20.84 7.77
N ILE A 40 3.96 21.34 8.07
CA ILE A 40 3.73 22.78 8.23
C ILE A 40 3.92 23.27 9.69
N PRO A 41 3.35 22.64 10.74
CA PRO A 41 3.49 23.13 12.12
C PRO A 41 4.93 23.38 12.57
N SER A 42 5.83 22.44 12.28
CA SER A 42 7.25 22.55 12.66
C SER A 42 8.00 23.64 11.89
N ASN A 43 7.45 24.11 10.76
CA ASN A 43 8.08 25.07 9.86
C ASN A 43 7.25 26.35 9.68
N MET A 44 6.26 26.58 10.56
CA MET A 44 5.26 27.63 10.40
C MET A 44 5.89 29.02 10.26
N ASN A 45 6.91 29.34 11.07
CA ASN A 45 7.59 30.63 11.01
C ASN A 45 8.32 30.84 9.68
N ALA A 46 8.98 29.80 9.16
CA ALA A 46 9.68 29.87 7.88
C ALA A 46 8.68 30.05 6.72
N VAL A 47 7.57 29.31 6.74
CA VAL A 47 6.49 29.43 5.75
C VAL A 47 5.85 30.82 5.80
N ALA A 48 5.49 31.31 7.00
CA ALA A 48 4.88 32.62 7.18
C ALA A 48 5.83 33.78 6.80
N GLY A 49 7.14 33.59 6.99
CA GLY A 49 8.18 34.52 6.57
C GLY A 49 8.52 34.48 5.08
N GLY A 50 7.77 33.74 4.25
CA GLY A 50 7.99 33.65 2.80
C GLY A 50 9.04 32.64 2.36
N ASN A 51 9.65 31.88 3.28
CA ASN A 51 10.69 30.89 2.99
C ASN A 51 10.11 29.50 2.65
N GLY A 52 8.91 29.44 2.08
CA GLY A 52 8.21 28.21 1.76
C GLY A 52 8.98 27.30 0.79
N ASN A 53 9.68 27.87 -0.19
CA ASN A 53 10.48 27.11 -1.16
C ASN A 53 11.62 26.35 -0.47
N ILE A 54 12.32 26.99 0.48
CA ILE A 54 13.40 26.36 1.25
C ILE A 54 12.84 25.20 2.07
N VAL A 55 11.69 25.39 2.72
CA VAL A 55 11.00 24.32 3.47
C VAL A 55 10.62 23.17 2.53
N PHE A 56 10.12 23.47 1.33
CA PHE A 56 9.78 22.44 0.36
C PHE A 56 11.00 21.61 -0.03
N GLU A 57 12.04 22.24 -0.55
CA GLU A 57 13.25 21.57 -1.07
C GLU A 57 14.01 20.80 0.02
N LYS A 58 14.13 21.37 1.23
CA LYS A 58 14.96 20.78 2.29
C LYS A 58 14.22 19.80 3.18
N ILE A 59 12.89 19.90 3.28
CA ILE A 59 12.11 19.14 4.26
C ILE A 59 11.03 18.31 3.58
N VAL A 60 10.21 18.91 2.72
CA VAL A 60 9.06 18.21 2.12
C VAL A 60 9.52 17.22 1.06
N GLU A 61 10.24 17.69 0.04
CA GLU A 61 10.62 16.92 -1.14
C GLU A 61 11.39 15.63 -0.78
N PRO A 62 12.40 15.64 0.12
CA PRO A 62 13.11 14.42 0.51
C PRO A 62 12.21 13.38 1.20
N ASN A 63 11.13 13.83 1.84
CA ASN A 63 10.20 12.98 2.59
C ASN A 63 8.89 12.70 1.82
N LEU A 64 8.76 13.21 0.59
CA LEU A 64 7.51 13.20 -0.14
C LEU A 64 7.15 11.78 -0.58
N ASN A 65 8.12 10.99 -1.05
CA ASN A 65 7.88 9.61 -1.47
C ASN A 65 7.35 8.75 -0.32
N ASP A 66 7.96 8.85 0.87
CA ASP A 66 7.51 8.13 2.07
C ASP A 66 6.10 8.54 2.49
N TYR A 67 5.79 9.84 2.40
CA TYR A 67 4.44 10.33 2.65
C TYR A 67 3.43 9.79 1.63
N MET A 68 3.81 9.75 0.36
CA MET A 68 2.95 9.30 -0.73
C MET A 68 2.76 7.78 -0.76
N GLY A 69 3.67 6.97 -0.21
CA GLY A 69 3.56 5.51 -0.18
C GLY A 69 2.22 5.01 0.36
N GLY A 70 1.83 5.48 1.56
CA GLY A 70 0.54 5.09 2.16
C GLY A 70 -0.69 5.68 1.47
N ILE A 71 -0.54 6.73 0.65
CA ILE A 71 -1.62 7.23 -0.21
C ILE A 71 -1.75 6.34 -1.42
N PHE A 72 -0.63 5.99 -2.04
CA PHE A 72 -0.58 5.14 -3.21
C PHE A 72 -1.16 3.75 -2.93
N GLU A 73 -0.85 3.14 -1.79
CA GLU A 73 -1.48 1.88 -1.39
C GLU A 73 -3.00 1.96 -1.31
N ARG A 74 -3.56 3.05 -0.76
CA ARG A 74 -5.02 3.26 -0.74
C ARG A 74 -5.59 3.32 -2.15
N MET A 75 -4.91 4.03 -3.06
CA MET A 75 -5.31 4.07 -4.47
C MET A 75 -5.24 2.68 -5.14
N CYS A 76 -4.27 1.85 -4.76
CA CYS A 76 -4.17 0.47 -5.24
C CYS A 76 -5.33 -0.39 -4.74
N ILE A 77 -5.73 -0.26 -3.48
CA ILE A 77 -6.94 -0.91 -2.94
C ILE A 77 -8.19 -0.44 -3.69
N GLU A 78 -8.35 0.87 -3.93
CA GLU A 78 -9.48 1.41 -4.70
C GLU A 78 -9.50 0.91 -6.15
N TYR A 79 -8.33 0.78 -6.79
CA TYR A 79 -8.21 0.15 -8.11
C TYR A 79 -8.66 -1.31 -8.07
N LEU A 80 -8.16 -2.12 -7.12
CA LEU A 80 -8.53 -3.53 -6.99
C LEU A 80 -10.02 -3.71 -6.74
N ASN A 81 -10.64 -2.85 -5.92
CA ASN A 81 -12.08 -2.87 -5.68
C ASN A 81 -12.88 -2.56 -6.94
N ARG A 82 -12.43 -1.61 -7.77
CA ARG A 82 -13.09 -1.31 -9.06
C ARG A 82 -12.93 -2.44 -10.08
N ALA A 83 -11.79 -3.14 -10.06
CA ALA A 83 -11.51 -4.28 -10.93
C ALA A 83 -12.14 -5.59 -10.43
N ASN A 84 -12.64 -5.65 -9.20
CA ASN A 84 -13.24 -6.85 -8.62
C ASN A 84 -14.50 -7.26 -9.41
N GLY A 85 -14.58 -8.53 -9.80
CA GLY A 85 -15.66 -9.03 -10.67
C GLY A 85 -15.45 -8.80 -12.18
N SER A 86 -14.33 -8.20 -12.59
CA SER A 86 -13.95 -8.09 -14.00
C SER A 86 -12.88 -9.12 -14.39
N ASP A 87 -12.67 -9.29 -15.70
CA ASP A 87 -11.62 -10.17 -16.25
C ASP A 87 -10.19 -9.61 -16.06
N LEU A 88 -10.03 -8.44 -15.43
CA LEU A 88 -8.72 -7.86 -15.13
C LEU A 88 -8.01 -8.56 -13.96
N LEU A 89 -8.77 -9.29 -13.14
CA LEU A 89 -8.26 -10.03 -11.98
C LEU A 89 -8.49 -11.53 -12.16
N PRO A 90 -7.60 -12.39 -11.62
CA PRO A 90 -7.69 -13.84 -11.77
C PRO A 90 -8.89 -14.47 -11.04
N PHE A 91 -9.47 -13.75 -10.07
CA PHE A 91 -10.65 -14.16 -9.32
C PHE A 91 -11.29 -12.94 -8.63
N SER A 92 -12.55 -13.09 -8.21
CA SER A 92 -13.22 -12.10 -7.37
C SER A 92 -12.93 -12.35 -5.89
N PHE A 93 -12.72 -11.31 -5.09
CA PHE A 93 -12.44 -11.42 -3.66
C PHE A 93 -13.56 -10.83 -2.81
N PHE A 94 -13.68 -11.30 -1.56
CA PHE A 94 -14.65 -10.80 -0.58
C PHE A 94 -14.01 -9.94 0.51
N GLU A 95 -12.74 -10.17 0.82
CA GLU A 95 -11.97 -9.44 1.82
C GLU A 95 -10.73 -8.84 1.14
N ILE A 96 -10.40 -7.59 1.47
CA ILE A 96 -9.19 -6.91 1.02
C ILE A 96 -8.66 -6.00 2.13
N GLY A 97 -7.33 -5.91 2.26
CA GLY A 97 -6.68 -4.94 3.13
C GLY A 97 -5.22 -5.29 3.38
N ARG A 98 -4.63 -4.74 4.46
CA ARG A 98 -3.23 -4.98 4.82
C ARG A 98 -3.08 -6.24 5.64
N TRP A 99 -1.97 -6.96 5.48
CA TRP A 99 -1.63 -8.07 6.37
C TRP A 99 -0.29 -7.81 7.04
N TRP A 100 -0.19 -8.17 8.32
CA TRP A 100 1.07 -8.20 9.05
C TRP A 100 1.10 -9.37 10.01
N GLY A 101 2.31 -9.89 10.23
CA GLY A 101 2.57 -11.02 11.12
C GLY A 101 4.02 -11.03 11.56
N SER A 102 4.44 -12.11 12.23
CA SER A 102 5.85 -12.35 12.54
C SER A 102 6.34 -13.53 11.72
N ASP A 103 7.52 -13.41 11.12
CA ASP A 103 8.25 -14.54 10.59
C ASP A 103 8.74 -15.41 11.77
N PRO A 104 8.31 -16.67 11.91
CA PRO A 104 8.79 -17.53 12.99
C PRO A 104 10.29 -17.88 12.86
N LYS A 105 10.80 -17.93 11.62
CA LYS A 105 12.20 -18.30 11.33
C LYS A 105 13.12 -17.10 11.55
N ARG A 106 12.77 -15.94 10.98
CA ARG A 106 13.59 -14.72 11.07
C ARG A 106 13.35 -13.94 12.37
N LYS A 107 12.28 -14.24 13.11
CA LYS A 107 11.84 -13.51 14.33
C LYS A 107 11.70 -12.01 14.08
N MET A 108 11.18 -11.64 12.91
CA MET A 108 10.98 -10.26 12.50
C MET A 108 9.52 -10.02 12.07
N PRO A 109 9.00 -8.81 12.29
CA PRO A 109 7.70 -8.44 11.75
C PRO A 109 7.76 -8.40 10.23
N ILE A 110 6.73 -8.95 9.59
CA ILE A 110 6.51 -8.91 8.14
C ILE A 110 5.19 -8.20 7.88
N GLU A 111 5.19 -7.40 6.82
CA GLU A 111 4.00 -6.74 6.28
C GLU A 111 3.87 -7.11 4.80
N ILE A 112 2.63 -7.32 4.37
CA ILE A 112 2.24 -7.39 2.96
C ILE A 112 1.26 -6.23 2.75
N ASP A 113 1.62 -5.33 1.82
CA ASP A 113 0.92 -4.06 1.62
C ASP A 113 -0.58 -4.28 1.35
N ILE A 114 -0.93 -5.26 0.51
CA ILE A 114 -2.33 -5.63 0.27
C ILE A 114 -2.45 -7.14 0.13
N VAL A 115 -3.47 -7.70 0.78
CA VAL A 115 -3.96 -9.06 0.55
C VAL A 115 -5.43 -8.99 0.21
N ALA A 116 -5.86 -9.83 -0.75
CA ALA A 116 -7.26 -10.03 -1.05
C ALA A 116 -7.61 -11.52 -1.05
N PHE A 117 -8.69 -11.89 -0.37
CA PHE A 117 -9.04 -13.29 -0.12
C PHE A 117 -10.38 -13.66 -0.74
N PHE A 118 -10.39 -14.86 -1.32
CA PHE A 118 -11.60 -15.60 -1.67
C PHE A 118 -11.52 -16.99 -1.03
N ARG A 119 -11.97 -17.05 0.21
CA ARG A 119 -11.91 -18.25 1.06
C ARG A 119 -12.66 -19.46 0.49
N PRO A 120 -13.82 -19.33 -0.18
CA PRO A 120 -14.55 -20.50 -0.69
C PRO A 120 -13.74 -21.41 -1.61
N GLU A 121 -12.74 -20.87 -2.32
CA GLU A 121 -11.85 -21.63 -3.21
C GLU A 121 -10.38 -21.57 -2.80
N ASN A 122 -10.10 -21.20 -1.55
CA ASN A 122 -8.74 -21.10 -1.01
C ASN A 122 -7.80 -20.27 -1.91
N LYS A 123 -8.30 -19.12 -2.41
CA LYS A 123 -7.58 -18.20 -3.30
C LYS A 123 -7.15 -16.92 -2.57
N ALA A 124 -5.93 -16.50 -2.82
CA ALA A 124 -5.39 -15.24 -2.32
C ALA A 124 -4.60 -14.48 -3.38
N LEU A 125 -4.77 -13.16 -3.40
CA LEU A 125 -3.97 -12.22 -4.16
C LEU A 125 -3.10 -11.45 -3.16
N PHE A 126 -1.79 -11.53 -3.33
CA PHE A 126 -0.81 -10.79 -2.54
C PHE A 126 -0.25 -9.66 -3.38
N CYS A 127 -0.19 -8.46 -2.82
CA CYS A 127 0.28 -7.29 -3.54
C CYS A 127 1.33 -6.50 -2.78
N GLU A 128 2.24 -5.92 -3.54
CA GLU A 128 3.20 -4.92 -3.06
C GLU A 128 3.04 -3.63 -3.87
N CYS A 129 3.09 -2.48 -3.19
CA CYS A 129 2.96 -1.17 -3.79
C CYS A 129 4.28 -0.40 -3.68
N LYS A 130 4.76 0.14 -4.80
CA LYS A 130 6.02 0.90 -4.85
C LYS A 130 5.81 2.28 -5.45
N PHE A 131 5.76 3.28 -4.58
CA PHE A 131 5.77 4.69 -4.94
C PHE A 131 7.20 5.25 -4.89
N LYS A 132 8.02 4.85 -5.87
CA LYS A 132 9.40 5.31 -6.02
C LYS A 132 9.64 5.86 -7.42
N ASN A 133 10.71 6.64 -7.57
CA ASN A 133 11.15 7.20 -8.86
C ASN A 133 12.04 6.24 -9.67
N GLU A 134 12.00 4.95 -9.37
CA GLU A 134 12.77 3.90 -10.01
C GLU A 134 11.86 2.72 -10.36
N PRO A 135 12.11 1.99 -11.47
CA PRO A 135 11.35 0.80 -11.80
C PRO A 135 11.50 -0.29 -10.73
N VAL A 136 10.43 -1.06 -10.50
CA VAL A 136 10.46 -2.22 -9.61
C VAL A 136 11.19 -3.37 -10.28
N ASP A 137 12.11 -4.01 -9.56
CA ASP A 137 12.86 -5.18 -10.02
C ASP A 137 12.37 -6.47 -9.32
N THR A 138 13.04 -7.58 -9.66
CA THR A 138 12.61 -8.95 -9.36
C THR A 138 12.65 -9.27 -7.87
N ASP A 139 13.54 -8.62 -7.11
CA ASP A 139 13.68 -8.77 -5.66
C ASP A 139 12.37 -8.51 -4.90
N VAL A 140 11.57 -7.55 -5.39
CA VAL A 140 10.28 -7.22 -4.78
C VAL A 140 9.27 -8.37 -4.93
N LEU A 141 9.23 -9.00 -6.11
CA LEU A 141 8.37 -10.17 -6.35
C LEU A 141 8.82 -11.37 -5.51
N GLU A 142 10.12 -11.66 -5.51
CA GLU A 142 10.70 -12.77 -4.75
C GLU A 142 10.37 -12.66 -3.26
N ARG A 143 10.54 -11.47 -2.68
CA ARG A 143 10.20 -11.20 -1.28
C ARG A 143 8.70 -11.35 -1.01
N LEU A 144 7.85 -10.87 -1.92
CA LEU A 144 6.40 -11.01 -1.79
C LEU A 144 5.95 -12.48 -1.81
N VAL A 145 6.55 -13.28 -2.68
CA VAL A 145 6.35 -14.74 -2.74
C VAL A 145 6.75 -15.38 -1.42
N GLU A 146 7.96 -15.09 -0.91
CA GLU A 146 8.42 -15.61 0.39
C GLU A 146 7.47 -15.23 1.54
N ASN A 147 7.09 -13.96 1.64
CA ASN A 147 6.19 -13.47 2.69
C ASN A 147 4.81 -14.13 2.60
N SER A 148 4.31 -14.38 1.39
CA SER A 148 3.00 -15.02 1.19
C SER A 148 2.93 -16.40 1.83
N LEU A 149 4.05 -17.15 1.89
CA LEU A 149 4.11 -18.51 2.45
C LEU A 149 3.71 -18.60 3.93
N LEU A 150 3.65 -17.47 4.64
CA LEU A 150 3.16 -17.40 6.03
C LEU A 150 1.65 -17.55 6.15
N LEU A 151 0.92 -17.38 5.05
CA LEU A 151 -0.53 -17.57 4.99
C LEU A 151 -0.81 -18.88 4.25
N ASP A 152 -1.74 -19.69 4.75
CA ASP A 152 -2.07 -20.99 4.19
C ASP A 152 -3.15 -20.87 3.10
N TYR A 153 -2.71 -20.64 1.86
CA TYR A 153 -3.56 -20.59 0.66
C TYR A 153 -2.95 -21.47 -0.45
N GLU A 154 -3.77 -22.31 -1.07
CA GLU A 154 -3.36 -23.18 -2.17
C GLU A 154 -3.12 -22.39 -3.46
N ASN A 155 -4.07 -21.51 -3.79
CA ASN A 155 -4.06 -20.75 -5.03
C ASN A 155 -3.57 -19.32 -4.77
N ARG A 156 -2.31 -19.04 -5.13
CA ARG A 156 -1.63 -17.77 -4.85
C ARG A 156 -1.40 -17.00 -6.14
N TYR A 157 -1.88 -15.76 -6.13
CA TYR A 157 -1.66 -14.79 -7.19
C TYR A 157 -0.89 -13.60 -6.65
N TYR A 158 -0.16 -12.92 -7.51
CA TYR A 158 0.70 -11.80 -7.14
C TYR A 158 0.36 -10.57 -7.96
N CYS A 159 0.35 -9.40 -7.34
CA CYS A 159 0.17 -8.13 -8.04
C CYS A 159 1.19 -7.09 -7.57
N LEU A 160 1.95 -6.52 -8.49
CA LEU A 160 2.87 -5.44 -8.18
C LEU A 160 2.33 -4.13 -8.75
N PHE A 161 2.23 -3.11 -7.89
CA PHE A 161 1.92 -1.75 -8.28
C PHE A 161 3.19 -0.90 -8.30
N SER A 162 3.40 -0.13 -9.36
CA SER A 162 4.57 0.73 -9.49
C SER A 162 4.24 2.11 -10.06
N LYS A 163 4.74 3.16 -9.39
CA LYS A 163 4.72 4.53 -9.93
C LYS A 163 5.55 4.65 -11.20
N SER A 164 6.74 4.07 -11.22
CA SER A 164 7.75 4.23 -12.28
C SER A 164 7.88 3.00 -13.21
N GLY A 165 6.92 2.08 -13.15
CA GLY A 165 6.92 0.86 -13.96
C GLY A 165 7.87 -0.23 -13.45
N PHE A 166 8.28 -1.13 -14.35
CA PHE A 166 8.96 -2.38 -14.01
C PHE A 166 10.18 -2.61 -14.89
N THR A 167 11.23 -3.22 -14.35
CA THR A 167 12.41 -3.62 -15.13
C THR A 167 12.03 -4.67 -16.18
N ASN A 168 12.81 -4.73 -17.27
CA ASN A 168 12.65 -5.78 -18.28
C ASN A 168 12.90 -7.18 -17.71
N ARG A 169 13.77 -7.28 -16.69
CA ARG A 169 14.08 -8.53 -15.99
C ARG A 169 12.83 -9.06 -15.29
N LEU A 170 12.17 -8.22 -14.49
CA LEU A 170 10.94 -8.59 -13.80
C LEU A 170 9.83 -8.98 -14.79
N LYS A 171 9.63 -8.20 -15.86
CA LYS A 171 8.62 -8.52 -16.90
C LYS A 171 8.85 -9.86 -17.61
N LYS A 172 10.10 -10.32 -17.72
CA LYS A 172 10.45 -11.62 -18.33
C LYS A 172 10.33 -12.77 -17.33
N ASN A 173 10.59 -12.50 -16.05
CA ASN A 173 10.60 -13.51 -14.99
C ASN A 173 9.24 -13.69 -14.30
N SER A 174 8.30 -12.76 -14.49
CA SER A 174 6.95 -12.86 -13.94
C SER A 174 6.19 -14.04 -14.51
N SER A 175 5.57 -14.85 -13.64
CA SER A 175 4.71 -15.96 -14.04
C SER A 175 3.34 -15.48 -14.56
N LYS A 176 2.53 -16.41 -15.08
CA LYS A 176 1.14 -16.12 -15.48
C LYS A 176 0.26 -15.68 -14.31
N ASP A 177 0.63 -16.04 -13.08
CA ASP A 177 -0.10 -15.69 -11.86
C ASP A 177 0.33 -14.32 -11.30
N THR A 178 1.22 -13.61 -12.01
CA THR A 178 1.72 -12.28 -11.63
C THR A 178 1.12 -11.19 -12.52
N ILE A 179 0.49 -10.20 -11.90
CA ILE A 179 -0.08 -9.03 -12.54
C ILE A 179 0.83 -7.83 -12.27
N LEU A 180 1.20 -7.10 -13.32
CA LEU A 180 1.99 -5.88 -13.22
C LEU A 180 1.10 -4.69 -13.58
N ILE A 181 0.99 -3.71 -12.67
CA ILE A 181 0.15 -2.52 -12.82
C ILE A 181 0.99 -1.28 -12.58
N ASP A 182 1.24 -0.52 -13.64
CA ASP A 182 1.88 0.78 -13.52
C ASP A 182 0.84 1.89 -13.32
N LEU A 183 1.31 3.09 -12.99
CA LEU A 183 0.44 4.23 -12.75
C LEU A 183 -0.46 4.54 -13.95
N LYS A 184 0.02 4.36 -15.19
CA LYS A 184 -0.75 4.65 -16.39
C LYS A 184 -1.96 3.72 -16.48
N LYS A 185 -1.75 2.42 -16.27
CA LYS A 185 -2.80 1.40 -16.28
C LYS A 185 -3.86 1.61 -15.20
N MET A 186 -3.55 2.30 -14.10
CA MET A 186 -4.54 2.60 -13.05
C MET A 186 -5.60 3.63 -13.45
N TYR A 187 -5.36 4.40 -14.51
CA TYR A 187 -6.24 5.48 -14.99
C TYR A 187 -6.78 5.26 -16.41
N GLU A 188 -6.49 4.11 -17.01
CA GLU A 188 -7.15 3.63 -18.25
C GLU A 188 -8.51 2.99 -17.91
#